data_AF-Q8UW28-F1
#
_entry.id   AF-Q8UW28-F1
#
_cell.length_a   1.000
_cell.length_b   1.000
_cell.length_c   1.000
_cell.angle_alpha   90.00
_cell.angle_beta   90.00
_cell.angle_gamma   90.00
#
_symmetry.space_group_name_H-M   'P 1'
#
loop_
_entity.id
_entity.type
_entity.pdbx_description
1 polymer ?
#
loop_
_entity_poly.entity_id
_entity_poly.type
_entity_poly.pdbx_seq_one_letter_code
_entity_poly.pdbx_strand_id
1 'polypeptide(L)'
;MKTLLLTLVVVTIVCLDLGDSLSCYLGYKRSQTCPPGEKVCFVKSWCDAFCGSRGKRIEMGCAATCPTVKDGIDITCCATDNCNTYANWGSG
;
A
#
# COMPACT_ATOMS: atom_id res chain seq x y z
N MET A 1 -35.81 -24.57 6.66
CA MET A 1 -34.77 -23.79 7.38
C MET A 1 -33.39 -24.05 6.80
N LYS A 2 -33.07 -23.53 5.61
CA LYS A 2 -31.72 -23.65 5.01
C LYS A 2 -31.33 -22.38 4.24
N THR A 3 -32.30 -21.72 3.63
CA THR A 3 -32.14 -20.46 2.89
C THR A 3 -31.53 -19.33 3.71
N LEU A 4 -32.02 -19.08 4.94
CA LEU A 4 -31.48 -18.01 5.81
C LEU A 4 -30.01 -18.26 6.20
N LEU A 5 -29.65 -19.52 6.42
CA LEU A 5 -28.30 -19.93 6.80
C LEU A 5 -27.34 -19.77 5.60
N LEU A 6 -27.80 -20.15 4.40
CA LEU A 6 -27.07 -19.93 3.15
C LEU A 6 -26.85 -18.44 2.85
N THR A 7 -27.88 -17.59 3.03
CA THR A 7 -27.73 -16.14 2.82
C THR A 7 -26.75 -15.51 3.79
N LEU A 8 -26.75 -15.91 5.06
CA LEU A 8 -25.83 -15.36 6.06
C LEU A 8 -24.37 -15.71 5.73
N VAL A 9 -24.10 -16.96 5.35
CA VAL A 9 -22.74 -17.41 4.97
C VAL A 9 -22.22 -16.64 3.76
N VAL A 10 -23.04 -16.48 2.71
CA VAL A 10 -22.63 -15.72 1.50
C VAL A 10 -22.33 -14.27 1.83
N VAL A 11 -23.14 -13.61 2.66
CA VAL A 11 -22.90 -12.22 3.08
C VAL A 11 -21.60 -12.11 3.88
N THR A 12 -21.34 -13.03 4.80
CA THR A 12 -20.08 -12.98 5.58
C THR A 12 -18.84 -13.12 4.70
N ILE A 13 -18.86 -14.02 3.71
CA ILE A 13 -17.73 -14.24 2.81
C ILE A 13 -17.50 -12.97 1.97
N VAL A 14 -18.54 -12.44 1.33
CA VAL A 14 -18.45 -11.22 0.52
C VAL A 14 -18.00 -10.02 1.35
N CYS A 15 -18.54 -9.84 2.56
CA CYS A 15 -18.18 -8.71 3.42
C CYS A 15 -16.76 -8.83 4.01
N LEU A 16 -16.27 -10.04 4.30
CA LEU A 16 -14.89 -10.28 4.74
C LEU A 16 -13.90 -9.94 3.62
N ASP A 17 -14.19 -10.36 2.38
CA ASP A 17 -13.31 -10.09 1.23
C ASP A 17 -13.20 -8.58 0.89
N LEU A 18 -14.31 -7.84 1.01
CA LEU A 18 -14.33 -6.39 0.74
C LEU A 18 -13.69 -5.58 1.88
N GLY A 19 -13.85 -5.99 3.13
CA GLY A 19 -13.33 -5.27 4.29
C GLY A 19 -11.82 -5.35 4.47
N ASP A 20 -11.18 -6.41 3.96
CA ASP A 20 -9.74 -6.64 4.10
C ASP A 20 -8.92 -6.18 2.89
N SER A 21 -9.55 -5.49 1.92
CA SER A 21 -8.84 -4.99 0.75
C SER A 21 -8.10 -3.68 1.06
N LEU A 22 -6.77 -3.74 1.15
CA LEU A 22 -5.91 -2.57 1.30
C LEU A 22 -5.62 -1.97 -0.07
N SER A 23 -5.70 -0.64 -0.20
CA SER A 23 -5.22 0.08 -1.39
C SER A 23 -4.01 0.95 -1.06
N CYS A 24 -3.00 0.93 -1.93
CA CYS A 24 -1.78 1.72 -1.75
C CYS A 24 -1.46 2.52 -3.01
N TYR A 25 -0.74 3.63 -2.85
CA TYR A 25 -0.12 4.30 -3.99
C TYR A 25 1.04 3.48 -4.54
N LEU A 26 1.10 3.34 -5.86
CA LEU A 26 2.25 2.79 -6.60
C LEU A 26 3.13 3.91 -7.20
N GLY A 27 2.69 5.15 -7.08
CA GLY A 27 3.32 6.33 -7.63
C GLY A 27 2.41 7.54 -7.49
N TYR A 28 2.74 8.64 -8.18
CA TYR A 28 2.01 9.90 -8.06
C TYR A 28 0.52 9.74 -8.37
N LYS A 29 -0.31 9.90 -7.33
CA LYS A 29 -1.79 9.80 -7.38
C LYS A 29 -2.33 8.51 -8.03
N ARG A 30 -1.48 7.48 -8.17
CA ARG A 30 -1.85 6.17 -8.74
C ARG A 30 -2.07 5.18 -7.62
N SER A 31 -3.30 5.08 -7.15
CA SER A 31 -3.73 4.08 -6.15
C SER A 31 -4.15 2.78 -6.83
N GLN A 32 -3.81 1.65 -6.23
CA GLN A 32 -4.29 0.33 -6.64
C GLN A 32 -4.58 -0.52 -5.41
N THR A 33 -5.62 -1.36 -5.50
CA THR A 33 -5.88 -2.41 -4.51
C THR A 33 -4.75 -3.44 -4.52
N CYS A 34 -4.22 -3.73 -3.34
CA CYS A 34 -3.15 -4.68 -3.16
C CYS A 34 -3.61 -6.12 -3.42
N PRO A 35 -2.71 -6.99 -3.92
CA PRO A 35 -2.94 -8.42 -3.96
C PRO A 35 -3.32 -9.00 -2.58
N PRO A 36 -4.12 -10.08 -2.54
CA PRO A 36 -4.43 -10.77 -1.28
C PRO A 36 -3.16 -11.17 -0.52
N GLY A 37 -3.12 -10.86 0.77
CA GLY A 37 -1.96 -11.12 1.63
C GLY A 37 -0.97 -9.96 1.75
N GLU A 38 -1.06 -8.95 0.88
CA GLU A 38 -0.26 -7.72 1.00
C GLU A 38 -0.99 -6.69 1.88
N LYS A 39 -0.60 -6.66 3.16
CA LYS A 39 -1.29 -5.92 4.23
C LYS A 39 -0.62 -4.61 4.62
N VAL A 40 0.44 -4.21 3.93
CA VAL A 40 1.12 -2.93 4.18
C VAL A 40 1.41 -2.19 2.89
N CYS A 41 1.25 -0.88 2.94
CA CYS A 41 1.81 0.03 1.97
C CYS A 41 3.22 0.43 2.39
N PHE A 42 4.12 0.65 1.43
CA PHE A 42 5.47 1.15 1.70
C PHE A 42 5.84 2.35 0.82
N VAL A 43 6.80 3.14 1.33
CA VAL A 43 7.54 4.17 0.60
C VAL A 43 9.03 3.93 0.85
N LYS A 44 9.78 3.62 -0.18
CA LYS A 44 11.24 3.65 -0.18
C LYS A 44 11.71 4.97 -0.76
N SER A 45 12.70 5.60 -0.12
CA SER A 45 13.40 6.71 -0.72
C SER A 45 14.91 6.53 -0.62
N TRP A 46 15.63 6.84 -1.68
CA TRP A 46 17.09 6.74 -1.67
C TRP A 46 17.71 7.77 -2.60
N CYS A 47 19.01 7.93 -2.44
CA CYS A 47 19.76 8.87 -3.24
C CYS A 47 20.54 8.16 -4.37
N ASP A 48 20.33 8.58 -5.62
CA ASP A 48 21.11 8.10 -6.77
C ASP A 48 22.13 9.16 -7.23
N ALA A 49 22.88 8.88 -8.31
CA ALA A 49 23.88 9.78 -8.87
C ALA A 49 23.34 11.15 -9.31
N PHE A 50 22.02 11.30 -9.46
CA PHE A 50 21.36 12.52 -9.90
C PHE A 50 20.59 13.22 -8.78
N CYS A 51 20.76 12.80 -7.52
CA CYS A 51 20.12 13.45 -6.37
C CYS A 51 20.25 14.96 -6.33
N GLY A 52 21.44 15.47 -6.65
CA GLY A 52 21.70 16.91 -6.60
C GLY A 52 20.81 17.71 -7.55
N SER A 53 20.35 17.10 -8.66
CA SER A 53 19.50 17.75 -9.65
C SER A 53 18.04 17.28 -9.63
N ARG A 54 17.75 16.06 -9.17
CA ARG A 54 16.39 15.46 -9.22
C ARG A 54 15.77 15.19 -7.84
N GLY A 55 16.54 15.31 -6.77
CA GLY A 55 16.14 14.85 -5.44
C GLY A 55 16.19 13.33 -5.30
N LYS A 56 15.66 12.83 -4.18
CA LYS A 56 15.63 11.39 -3.87
C LYS A 56 14.72 10.64 -4.84
N ARG A 57 15.12 9.42 -5.19
CA ARG A 57 14.24 8.44 -5.84
C ARG A 57 13.20 7.96 -4.86
N ILE A 58 12.02 7.68 -5.38
CA ILE A 58 10.88 7.18 -4.60
C ILE A 58 10.33 5.95 -5.30
N GLU A 59 10.14 4.89 -4.52
CA GLU A 59 9.42 3.69 -4.91
C GLU A 59 8.32 3.46 -3.89
N MET A 60 7.11 3.18 -4.36
CA MET A 60 5.97 2.88 -3.50
C MET A 60 5.31 1.59 -3.94
N GLY A 61 4.67 0.92 -3.00
CA GLY A 61 3.94 -0.31 -3.32
C GLY A 61 3.21 -0.92 -2.16
N CYS A 62 2.65 -2.08 -2.45
CA CYS A 62 2.06 -3.02 -1.50
C CYS A 62 3.11 -4.08 -1.12
N ALA A 63 3.04 -4.60 0.10
CA ALA A 63 3.85 -5.73 0.54
C ALA A 63 3.12 -6.53 1.64
N ALA A 64 3.50 -7.80 1.82
CA ALA A 64 2.99 -8.63 2.91
C ALA A 64 3.51 -8.18 4.28
N THR A 65 4.75 -7.70 4.32
CA THR A 65 5.41 -7.14 5.52
C THR A 65 6.25 -5.95 5.10
N CYS A 66 6.61 -5.09 6.06
CA CYS A 66 7.43 -3.93 5.76
C CYS A 66 8.82 -4.38 5.24
N PRO A 67 9.23 -3.99 4.02
CA PRO A 67 10.47 -4.48 3.43
C PRO A 67 11.69 -4.10 4.26
N THR A 68 12.62 -5.04 4.44
CA THR A 68 13.97 -4.73 4.93
C THR A 68 14.76 -4.04 3.83
N VAL A 69 15.43 -2.94 4.16
CA VAL A 69 16.23 -2.15 3.22
C VAL A 69 17.69 -2.12 3.64
N LYS A 70 18.57 -1.80 2.68
CA LYS A 70 20.00 -1.59 2.93
C LYS A 70 20.25 -0.17 3.45
N ASP A 71 21.42 0.05 4.00
CA ASP A 71 21.88 1.38 4.39
C ASP A 71 21.80 2.36 3.22
N GLY A 72 21.38 3.59 3.51
CA GLY A 72 21.18 4.65 2.51
C GLY A 72 19.81 4.63 1.81
N ILE A 73 18.93 3.69 2.17
CA ILE A 73 17.53 3.67 1.74
C ILE A 73 16.65 3.91 2.97
N ASP A 74 15.84 4.96 2.92
CA ASP A 74 14.80 5.21 3.92
C ASP A 74 13.55 4.40 3.56
N ILE A 75 12.92 3.77 4.54
CA ILE A 75 11.68 3.01 4.37
C ILE A 75 10.64 3.43 5.40
N THR A 76 9.42 3.70 4.92
CA THR A 76 8.25 3.92 5.76
C THR A 76 7.15 2.97 5.34
N CYS A 77 6.47 2.37 6.31
CA CYS A 77 5.36 1.46 6.08
C CYS A 77 4.13 1.86 6.90
N CYS A 78 2.96 1.56 6.38
CA CYS A 78 1.67 1.85 7.02
C CYS A 78 0.61 0.86 6.50
N ALA A 79 -0.52 0.73 7.20
CA ALA A 79 -1.50 -0.35 6.96
C ALA A 79 -2.94 0.17 6.80
N THR A 80 -3.10 1.40 6.32
CA THR A 80 -4.42 1.97 5.99
C THR A 80 -4.44 2.42 4.54
N ASP A 81 -5.62 2.57 3.96
CA ASP A 81 -5.74 2.93 2.54
C ASP A 81 -4.98 4.21 2.21
N ASN A 82 -4.17 4.14 1.16
CA ASN A 82 -3.44 5.26 0.57
C ASN A 82 -2.57 6.03 1.58
N CYS A 83 -2.17 5.38 2.67
CA CYS A 83 -1.39 5.98 3.74
C CYS A 83 0.04 6.31 3.33
N ASN A 84 0.56 5.63 2.31
CA ASN A 84 1.91 5.78 1.81
C ASN A 84 2.01 7.03 0.93
N THR A 85 1.75 8.19 1.52
CA THR A 85 1.90 9.50 0.87
C THR A 85 3.34 9.98 0.95
N TYR A 86 3.78 10.79 -0.03
CA TYR A 86 5.09 11.43 0.00
C TYR A 86 4.93 12.95 -0.13
N ALA A 87 5.31 13.67 0.92
CA ALA A 87 5.04 15.10 1.10
C ALA A 87 5.66 16.00 0.01
N ASN A 88 6.80 15.60 -0.58
CA ASN A 88 7.45 16.40 -1.62
C ASN A 88 6.76 16.31 -2.99
N TRP A 89 5.62 15.64 -3.10
CA TRP A 89 4.87 15.54 -4.36
C TRP A 89 3.93 16.71 -4.66
N GLY A 90 4.05 17.80 -3.90
CA GLY A 90 3.13 18.92 -4.03
C GLY A 90 1.78 18.49 -3.46
N SER A 91 1.60 18.73 -2.17
CA SER A 91 0.29 18.71 -1.53
C SER A 91 -0.61 19.74 -2.23
N GLY A 92 -1.48 19.29 -3.14
CA GLY A 92 -2.43 20.13 -3.87
C GLY A 92 -2.85 19.58 -5.23
#